data_AF-A0A251XM80-F1
#
_entry.id   AF-A0A251XM80-F1
#
_cell.length_a   1.000
_cell.length_b   1.000
_cell.length_c   1.000
_cell.angle_alpha   90.00
_cell.angle_beta   90.00
_cell.angle_gamma   90.00
#
_symmetry.space_group_name_H-M   'P 1'
#
loop_
_entity.id
_entity.type
_entity.pdbx_description
1 polymer ?
#
loop_
_entity_poly.entity_id
_entity_poly.type
_entity_poly.pdbx_seq_one_letter_code
_entity_poly.pdbx_strand_id
1 'polypeptide(L)'
;MGLSLLLLAAGHDTTANMITLGTYALLRDPDQAARLGEPGMMSTGVDELIRYLSIVHNGVLRKAVRDVTVGDQLVRAGEHVAVVLESANRDRGSCRTPIASISIGARLMSGSGMGRTSASASISPGSS
;
A
#
# COMPACT_ATOMS: atom_id res chain seq x y z
N MET A 1 25.86 -10.23 20.21
CA MET A 1 25.37 -8.83 20.30
C MET A 1 24.71 -8.36 18.99
N GLY A 2 25.30 -8.54 17.81
CA GLY A 2 24.71 -8.03 16.54
C GLY A 2 23.34 -8.59 16.14
N LEU A 3 23.15 -9.91 16.20
CA LEU A 3 21.87 -10.54 15.81
C LEU A 3 20.71 -10.15 16.73
N SER A 4 20.97 -10.04 18.04
CA SER A 4 19.96 -9.66 19.04
C SER A 4 19.41 -8.26 18.79
N LEU A 5 20.30 -7.31 18.45
CA LEU A 5 19.90 -5.94 18.12
C LEU A 5 19.16 -5.86 16.78
N LEU A 6 19.59 -6.64 15.78
CA LEU A 6 18.90 -6.73 14.49
C LEU A 6 17.47 -7.26 14.65
N LEU A 7 17.27 -8.33 15.42
CA LEU A 7 15.93 -8.88 15.68
C LEU A 7 15.06 -7.89 16.46
N LEU A 8 15.62 -7.22 17.46
CA LEU A 8 14.92 -6.20 18.23
C LEU A 8 14.46 -5.05 17.33
N ALA A 9 15.38 -4.46 16.55
CA ALA A 9 15.08 -3.33 15.68
C ALA A 9 14.09 -3.70 14.56
N ALA A 10 14.28 -4.84 13.91
CA ALA A 10 13.42 -5.27 12.80
C ALA A 10 11.97 -5.52 13.25
N GLY A 11 11.77 -6.07 14.46
CA GLY A 11 10.45 -6.40 14.97
C GLY A 11 9.77 -5.27 15.74
N HIS A 12 10.52 -4.44 16.47
CA HIS A 12 9.94 -3.46 17.40
C HIS A 12 9.13 -2.39 16.66
N ASP A 13 9.75 -1.65 15.75
CA ASP A 13 9.11 -0.51 15.08
C ASP A 13 8.00 -0.96 14.12
N THR A 14 8.24 -2.03 13.37
CA THR A 14 7.28 -2.51 12.36
C THR A 14 6.02 -3.11 13.00
N THR A 15 6.18 -3.93 14.04
CA THR A 15 5.05 -4.58 14.72
C THR A 15 4.26 -3.56 15.55
N ALA A 16 4.95 -2.66 16.27
CA ALA A 16 4.29 -1.60 17.01
C ALA A 16 3.45 -0.72 16.06
N ASN A 17 4.03 -0.29 14.94
CA ASN A 17 3.31 0.52 13.95
C ASN A 17 2.13 -0.23 13.33
N MET A 18 2.27 -1.51 12.99
CA MET A 18 1.17 -2.34 12.47
C MET A 18 0.01 -2.42 13.46
N ILE A 19 0.28 -2.70 14.74
CA ILE A 19 -0.77 -2.85 15.76
C ILE A 19 -1.45 -1.50 16.01
N THR A 20 -0.66 -0.44 16.22
CA THR A 20 -1.20 0.90 16.52
C THR A 20 -2.03 1.44 15.36
N LEU A 21 -1.50 1.40 14.13
CA LEU A 21 -2.21 1.93 12.97
C LEU A 21 -3.36 1.03 12.52
N GLY A 22 -3.23 -0.30 12.65
CA GLY A 22 -4.31 -1.25 12.40
C GLY A 22 -5.48 -1.05 13.37
N THR A 23 -5.18 -0.87 14.65
CA THR A 23 -6.22 -0.57 15.65
C THR A 23 -6.89 0.78 15.35
N TYR A 24 -6.11 1.81 15.03
CA TYR A 24 -6.65 3.11 14.64
C TYR A 24 -7.56 3.03 13.40
N ALA A 25 -7.12 2.29 12.38
CA ALA A 25 -7.87 2.05 11.15
C ALA A 25 -9.24 1.43 11.42
N LEU A 26 -9.30 0.40 12.27
CA LEU A 26 -10.55 -0.28 12.62
C LEU A 26 -11.46 0.57 13.52
N LEU A 27 -10.90 1.34 14.45
CA LEU A 27 -11.68 2.25 15.28
C LEU A 27 -12.31 3.39 14.47
N ARG A 28 -11.71 3.76 13.34
CA ARG A 28 -12.22 4.79 12.43
C ARG A 28 -13.35 4.29 11.53
N ASP A 29 -13.47 2.98 11.34
CA ASP A 29 -14.48 2.33 10.50
C ASP A 29 -15.08 1.10 11.22
N PRO A 30 -16.06 1.31 12.11
CA PRO A 30 -16.63 0.24 12.93
C PRO A 30 -17.38 -0.82 12.11
N ASP A 31 -17.85 -0.49 10.90
CA ASP A 31 -18.52 -1.45 10.02
C ASP A 31 -17.50 -2.47 9.49
N GLN A 32 -16.30 -2.03 9.11
CA GLN A 32 -15.20 -2.94 8.74
C GLN A 32 -14.71 -3.76 9.94
N ALA A 33 -14.69 -3.17 11.13
CA ALA A 33 -14.39 -3.90 12.35
C ALA A 33 -15.42 -5.00 12.67
N ALA A 34 -16.70 -4.74 12.42
CA ALA A 34 -17.76 -5.76 12.57
C ALA A 34 -17.59 -6.91 11.58
N ARG A 35 -17.22 -6.62 10.32
CA ARG A 35 -16.95 -7.63 9.28
C ARG A 35 -15.79 -8.56 9.63
N LEU A 36 -14.78 -8.09 10.34
CA LEU A 36 -13.70 -8.94 10.85
C LEU A 36 -14.17 -10.00 11.86
N GLY A 37 -15.28 -9.74 12.55
CA GLY A 37 -15.90 -10.68 13.47
C GLY A 37 -16.63 -11.85 12.79
N GLU A 38 -16.86 -11.77 11.47
CA GLU A 38 -17.47 -12.86 10.71
C GLU A 38 -16.51 -14.05 10.56
N PRO A 39 -17.02 -15.30 10.62
CA PRO A 39 -16.19 -16.50 10.47
C PRO A 39 -15.40 -16.48 9.15
N GLY A 40 -14.07 -16.63 9.24
CA GLY A 40 -13.18 -16.68 8.08
C GLY A 40 -12.70 -15.32 7.54
N MET A 41 -13.14 -14.20 8.11
CA MET A 41 -12.74 -12.87 7.63
C MET A 41 -11.43 -12.36 8.25
N MET A 42 -10.99 -12.93 9.38
CA MET A 42 -9.81 -12.46 10.12
C MET A 42 -8.52 -12.49 9.29
N SER A 43 -8.21 -13.63 8.63
CA SER A 43 -6.98 -13.75 7.81
C SER A 43 -6.98 -12.74 6.67
N THR A 44 -8.08 -12.69 5.94
CA THR A 44 -8.27 -11.79 4.80
C THR A 44 -8.15 -10.32 5.22
N GLY A 45 -8.71 -9.94 6.36
CA GLY A 45 -8.62 -8.57 6.83
C GLY A 45 -7.26 -8.19 7.40
N VAL A 46 -6.51 -9.13 7.99
CA VAL A 46 -5.10 -8.91 8.35
C VAL A 46 -4.25 -8.68 7.09
N ASP A 47 -4.42 -9.50 6.06
CA ASP A 47 -3.72 -9.33 4.78
C ASP A 47 -4.00 -7.95 4.16
N GLU A 48 -5.24 -7.49 4.26
CA GLU A 48 -5.63 -6.18 3.78
C GLU A 48 -5.06 -5.04 4.63
N LEU A 49 -4.99 -5.16 5.96
CA LEU A 49 -4.32 -4.18 6.81
C LEU A 49 -2.83 -4.07 6.49
N ILE A 50 -2.16 -5.19 6.21
CA ILE A 50 -0.76 -5.21 5.76
C ILE A 50 -0.61 -4.47 4.43
N ARG A 51 -1.51 -4.71 3.47
CA ARG A 51 -1.52 -4.02 2.17
C ARG A 51 -1.79 -2.52 2.33
N TYR A 52 -2.78 -2.15 3.13
CA TYR A 52 -3.23 -0.76 3.30
C TYR A 52 -2.21 0.09 4.04
N LEU A 53 -1.64 -0.42 5.14
CA LEU A 53 -0.73 0.32 6.00
C LEU A 53 0.71 0.32 5.52
N SER A 54 1.14 -0.75 4.83
CA SER A 54 2.42 -0.82 4.10
C SER A 54 3.64 -0.21 4.86
N ILE A 55 3.75 -0.50 6.17
CA ILE A 55 4.63 0.17 7.16
C ILE A 55 6.09 0.42 6.73
N VAL A 56 6.63 -0.39 5.81
CA VAL A 56 7.95 -0.16 5.22
C VAL A 56 7.86 0.84 4.07
N HIS A 57 7.98 2.12 4.41
CA HIS A 57 7.85 3.24 3.46
C HIS A 57 9.14 3.52 2.66
N ASN A 58 10.29 3.10 3.18
CA ASN A 58 11.60 3.55 2.68
C ASN A 58 12.04 2.83 1.39
N GLY A 59 11.22 1.89 0.92
CA GLY A 59 11.55 0.97 -0.15
C GLY A 59 12.70 0.03 0.21
N VAL A 60 12.75 -1.11 -0.47
CA VAL A 60 13.90 -2.03 -0.35
C VAL A 60 14.88 -1.70 -1.46
N LEU A 61 16.09 -1.26 -1.09
CA LEU A 61 17.18 -1.02 -2.04
C LEU A 61 17.83 -2.34 -2.44
N ARG A 62 17.98 -2.54 -3.75
CA ARG A 62 18.71 -3.65 -4.35
C ARG A 62 19.80 -3.10 -5.25
N LYS A 63 21.00 -3.66 -5.15
CA LYS A 63 22.13 -3.34 -6.04
C LYS A 63 22.20 -4.39 -7.15
N ALA A 64 22.27 -3.94 -8.39
CA ALA A 64 22.50 -4.82 -9.52
C ALA A 64 23.93 -5.39 -9.48
N VAL A 65 24.05 -6.72 -9.34
CA VAL A 65 25.35 -7.42 -9.35
C VAL A 65 25.86 -7.67 -10.77
N ARG A 66 24.98 -7.57 -11.76
CA ARG A 66 25.23 -7.65 -13.20
C ARG A 66 24.17 -6.83 -13.93
N ASP A 67 24.42 -6.53 -15.19
CA ASP A 67 23.43 -5.90 -16.06
C ASP A 67 22.14 -6.74 -16.11
N VAL A 68 20.99 -6.08 -15.92
CA VAL A 68 19.67 -6.69 -15.87
C VAL A 68 18.61 -5.71 -16.39
N THR A 69 17.69 -6.21 -17.21
CA THR A 69 16.53 -5.42 -17.66
C THR A 69 15.37 -5.60 -16.66
N VAL A 70 14.80 -4.50 -16.19
CA VAL A 70 13.62 -4.46 -15.32
C VAL A 70 12.53 -3.69 -16.04
N GLY A 71 11.46 -4.39 -16.45
CA GLY A 71 10.47 -3.83 -17.37
C GLY A 71 11.14 -3.42 -18.68
N ASP A 72 11.08 -2.13 -18.99
CA ASP A 72 11.59 -1.57 -20.24
C ASP A 72 12.96 -0.89 -20.04
N GLN A 73 13.51 -0.92 -18.82
CA GLN A 73 14.75 -0.23 -18.46
C GLN A 73 15.90 -1.20 -18.20
N LEU A 74 17.07 -0.88 -18.73
CA LEU A 74 18.32 -1.58 -18.46
C LEU A 74 19.00 -0.97 -17.22
N VAL A 75 19.20 -1.79 -16.19
CA VAL A 75 19.94 -1.46 -14.97
C VAL A 75 21.34 -2.07 -15.08
N ARG A 76 22.37 -1.25 -15.00
CA ARG A 76 23.77 -1.67 -15.12
C ARG A 76 24.31 -2.22 -13.80
N ALA A 77 25.31 -3.08 -13.90
CA ALA A 77 26.05 -3.57 -12.75
C ALA A 77 26.57 -2.38 -11.89
N GLY A 78 26.26 -2.41 -10.60
CA GLY A 78 26.63 -1.34 -9.66
C GLY A 78 25.50 -0.35 -9.35
N GLU A 79 24.48 -0.23 -10.20
CA GLU A 79 23.34 0.65 -9.98
C GLU A 79 22.38 0.10 -8.92
N HIS A 80 21.58 0.99 -8.33
CA HIS A 80 20.60 0.65 -7.30
C HIS A 80 19.18 0.82 -7.83
N VAL A 81 18.30 -0.09 -7.42
CA VAL A 81 16.87 -0.04 -7.67
C VAL A 81 16.16 0.02 -6.32
N ALA A 82 15.28 1.00 -6.15
CA ALA A 82 14.40 1.09 -4.99
C ALA A 82 13.07 0.40 -5.30
N VAL A 83 12.67 -0.57 -4.48
CA VAL A 83 11.36 -1.22 -4.57
C VAL A 83 10.43 -0.55 -3.57
N VAL A 84 9.51 0.29 -4.05
CA VAL A 84 8.54 1.03 -3.22
C VAL A 84 7.28 0.19 -3.04
N LEU A 85 7.18 -0.50 -1.91
CA LEU A 85 6.11 -1.45 -1.61
C LEU A 85 4.73 -0.78 -1.59
N GLU A 86 4.65 0.44 -1.07
CA GLU A 86 3.46 1.31 -1.05
C GLU A 86 2.81 1.50 -2.43
N SER A 87 3.63 1.68 -3.47
CA SER A 87 3.16 1.88 -4.84
C SER A 87 2.66 0.57 -5.43
N ALA A 88 3.39 -0.53 -5.19
CA ALA A 88 3.02 -1.86 -5.63
C ALA A 88 1.70 -2.33 -4.98
N ASN A 89 1.54 -2.10 -3.67
CA ASN A 89 0.34 -2.48 -2.92
C ASN A 89 -0.90 -1.67 -3.30
N ARG A 90 -0.74 -0.51 -3.95
CA ARG A 90 -1.84 0.30 -4.50
C ARG A 90 -2.10 0.07 -5.99
N ASP A 91 -1.24 -0.69 -6.69
CA ASP A 91 -1.40 -0.94 -8.11
C ASP A 91 -2.60 -1.85 -8.39
N ARG A 92 -3.59 -1.30 -9.09
CA ARG A 92 -4.83 -1.98 -9.45
C ARG A 92 -4.63 -3.07 -10.51
N GLY A 93 -3.53 -3.04 -11.28
CA GLY A 93 -3.24 -4.02 -12.33
C GLY A 93 -2.67 -5.35 -11.79
N SER A 94 -2.07 -5.34 -10.60
CA SER A 94 -1.42 -6.50 -9.98
C SER A 94 -2.27 -7.16 -8.87
N CYS A 95 -3.14 -6.38 -8.20
CA CYS A 95 -4.01 -6.91 -7.16
C CYS A 95 -5.22 -7.66 -7.75
N ARG A 96 -5.23 -8.99 -7.62
CA ARG A 96 -6.41 -9.83 -7.88
C ARG A 96 -7.50 -9.49 -6.86
N THR A 97 -8.45 -8.66 -7.30
CA THR A 97 -9.67 -8.23 -6.60
C THR A 97 -9.40 -7.66 -5.20
N PRO A 98 -9.21 -6.33 -5.05
CA PRO A 98 -9.27 -5.74 -3.71
C PRO A 98 -10.61 -6.12 -3.10
N ILE A 99 -10.62 -6.69 -1.90
CA ILE A 99 -11.86 -6.76 -1.13
C ILE A 99 -12.42 -5.35 -1.09
N ALA A 100 -13.74 -5.22 -1.32
CA ALA A 100 -14.46 -3.95 -1.34
C ALA A 100 -13.84 -3.00 -0.31
N SER A 101 -13.15 -1.99 -0.84
CA SER A 101 -12.18 -1.12 -0.18
C SER A 101 -12.35 -1.05 1.33
N ILE A 102 -11.30 -1.33 2.11
CA ILE A 102 -11.05 -0.52 3.30
C ILE A 102 -10.91 0.92 2.78
N SER A 103 -12.03 1.64 2.69
CA SER A 103 -12.10 3.02 2.21
C SER A 103 -11.82 3.97 3.37
N ILE A 104 -10.75 3.72 4.12
CA ILE A 104 -10.26 4.69 5.09
C ILE A 104 -9.80 5.88 4.27
N GLY A 105 -10.65 6.92 4.32
CA GLY A 105 -10.93 7.78 3.20
C GLY A 105 -9.71 8.35 2.50
N ALA A 106 -9.76 8.33 1.17
CA ALA A 106 -9.22 9.37 0.31
C ALA A 106 -9.91 10.74 0.56
N ARG A 107 -10.25 11.06 1.81
CA ARG A 107 -10.56 12.42 2.25
C ARG A 107 -9.28 12.98 2.85
N LEU A 108 -8.27 13.07 1.99
CA LEU A 108 -7.24 14.08 2.15
C LEU A 108 -7.96 15.40 2.39
N MET A 109 -7.52 16.11 3.43
CA MET A 109 -7.89 17.48 3.75
C MET A 109 -7.90 18.34 2.47
N SER A 110 -9.05 18.43 1.80
CA SER A 110 -9.35 19.55 0.90
C SER A 110 -9.80 20.70 1.78
N GLY A 111 -8.81 21.30 2.44
CA GLY A 111 -8.89 22.58 3.11
C GLY A 111 -7.98 23.55 2.40
N SER A 112 -8.31 23.90 1.16
CA SER A 112 -7.83 25.14 0.55
C SER A 112 -8.74 25.50 -0.61
N GLY A 113 -9.54 26.54 -0.42
CA GLY A 113 -10.35 27.11 -1.47
C GLY A 113 -9.46 27.75 -2.53
N MET A 114 -9.57 27.28 -3.76
CA MET A 114 -9.38 28.09 -4.96
C MET A 114 -9.98 27.31 -6.13
N GLY A 115 -11.00 27.88 -6.77
CA GLY A 115 -11.74 27.18 -7.82
C GLY A 115 -10.88 26.83 -9.03
N ARG A 116 -11.35 25.85 -9.82
CA ARG A 116 -11.36 25.88 -11.28
C ARG A 116 -12.07 24.65 -11.87
N THR A 117 -13.17 24.96 -12.56
CA THR A 117 -13.64 24.36 -13.83
C THR A 117 -13.81 22.84 -13.91
N SER A 118 -15.08 22.41 -13.87
CA SER A 118 -15.56 21.12 -14.39
C SER A 118 -15.40 21.07 -15.91
N ALA A 119 -14.52 20.19 -16.40
CA ALA A 119 -14.53 19.73 -17.77
C ALA A 119 -15.05 18.28 -17.79
N SER A 120 -16.32 18.10 -18.18
CA SER A 120 -16.92 16.80 -18.46
C SER A 120 -16.60 16.42 -19.91
N ALA A 121 -15.79 15.39 -20.11
CA ALA A 121 -15.62 14.77 -21.42
C ALA A 121 -16.40 13.45 -21.45
N SER A 122 -17.57 13.47 -22.07
CA SER A 122 -18.35 12.29 -22.44
C SER A 122 -17.79 11.71 -23.74
N ILE A 123 -17.32 10.47 -23.71
CA ILE A 123 -17.00 9.72 -24.94
C ILE A 123 -18.13 8.71 -25.16
N SER A 124 -18.92 8.96 -26.20
CA SER A 124 -19.85 8.00 -26.80
C SER A 124 -19.10 7.24 -27.90
N PRO A 125 -19.23 5.91 -28.01
CA PRO A 125 -18.86 5.20 -29.23
C PRO A 125 -20.10 5.00 -30.11
N GLY A 126 -20.07 5.66 -31.28
CA GLY A 126 -20.95 5.37 -32.40
C GLY A 126 -20.58 4.07 -33.10
N SER A 127 -21.64 3.43 -33.59
CA SER A 127 -21.77 2.33 -34.55
C SER A 127 -20.58 1.94 -35.41
N SER A 128 -20.39 0.63 -35.53
CA SER A 128 -20.30 -0.07 -36.81
C SER A 128 -21.17 -1.31 -36.76
#